data_AF-X1N7I7-F1
#
_entry.id   AF-X1N7I7-F1
#
_cell.length_a   1.000
_cell.length_b   1.000
_cell.length_c   1.000
_cell.angle_alpha   90.00
_cell.angle_beta   90.00
_cell.angle_gamma   90.00
#
_symmetry.space_group_name_H-M   'P 1'
#
loop_
_entity.id
_entity.type
_entity.pdbx_description
1 polymer ?
#
loop_
_entity_poly.entity_id
_entity_poly.type
_entity_poly.pdbx_seq_one_letter_code
_entity_poly.pdbx_strand_id
1 'polypeptide(L)' 'MTTQRQVYRCNVCGNIVEVLHAGKGELVCCGQPMELLQEKTADVGLEKHVPVVETTDRGIKVKGWR' A
#
# COMPACT_ATOMS: atom_id res chain seq x y z
N MET A 1 -9.08 -13.69 -2.35
CA MET A 1 -8.27 -13.62 -3.58
C MET A 1 -7.40 -12.37 -3.49
N THR A 2 -6.09 -12.54 -3.56
CA THR A 2 -5.12 -11.46 -3.59
C THR A 2 -4.84 -11.00 -5.02
N THR A 3 -4.49 -9.73 -5.17
CA THR A 3 -4.07 -9.10 -6.42
C THR A 3 -2.64 -8.60 -6.29
N GLN A 4 -1.87 -8.65 -7.38
CA GLN A 4 -0.49 -8.18 -7.39
C GLN A 4 -0.39 -6.70 -6.98
N ARG A 5 0.67 -6.35 -6.24
CA ARG A 5 0.97 -5.02 -5.65
C ARG A 5 0.09 -4.59 -4.47
N GLN A 6 -0.89 -5.40 -4.07
CA GLN A 6 -1.60 -5.13 -2.82
C GLN A 6 -0.66 -5.22 -1.63
N VAL A 7 -0.82 -4.29 -0.68
CA VAL A 7 -0.05 -4.26 0.57
C VAL A 7 -0.95 -4.68 1.73
N TYR A 8 -0.47 -5.60 2.55
CA TYR A 8 -1.20 -6.13 3.70
C TYR A 8 -0.43 -5.91 5.00
N ARG A 9 -1.15 -5.66 6.11
CA ARG A 9 -0.59 -5.50 7.45
C ARG A 9 -1.20 -6.47 8.45
N CYS A 10 -0.36 -7.06 9.31
CA CYS A 10 -0.83 -7.74 10.51
C CYS A 10 -0.99 -6.73 11.65
N ASN A 11 -2.20 -6.61 12.20
CA ASN A 11 -2.49 -5.68 13.30
C ASN A 11 -2.04 -6.16 14.68
N VAL A 12 -1.53 -7.38 14.80
CA VAL A 12 -0.97 -7.92 16.05
C VAL A 12 0.54 -7.73 16.12
N CYS A 13 1.30 -8.22 15.15
CA CYS A 13 2.77 -8.14 15.18
C CYS A 13 3.36 -6.99 14.34
N GLY A 14 2.56 -6.34 13.50
CA GLY A 14 3.01 -5.22 12.67
C GLY A 14 3.67 -5.60 11.34
N ASN A 15 3.76 -6.89 10.98
CA ASN A 15 4.32 -7.32 9.70
C ASN A 15 3.56 -6.71 8.51
N ILE A 16 4.31 -6.23 7.51
CA ILE A 16 3.77 -5.67 6.26
C ILE A 16 4.37 -6.46 5.08
N VAL A 17 3.52 -6.86 4.14
CA VAL A 17 3.92 -7.64 2.95
C VAL A 17 3.27 -7.09 1.69
N GLU A 18 3.97 -7.20 0.55
CA GLU A 18 3.43 -6.89 -0.78
C GLU A 18 3.18 -8.20 -1.55
N VAL A 19 2.05 -8.27 -2.26
CA VAL A 19 1.72 -9.43 -3.10
C VAL A 19 2.49 -9.37 -4.43
N LEU A 20 3.46 -10.27 -4.61
CA LEU A 20 4.19 -10.43 -5.87
C LEU A 20 3.50 -11.36 -6.87
N HIS A 21 2.71 -12.33 -6.38
CA HIS A 21 1.95 -13.28 -7.20
C HIS A 21 0.53 -13.45 -6.62
N ALA A 22 -0.48 -13.32 -7.46
CA ALA A 22 -1.88 -13.43 -7.07
C ALA A 22 -2.25 -14.87 -6.67
N GLY A 23 -3.15 -15.01 -5.70
CA GLY A 23 -3.61 -16.30 -5.22
C GLY A 23 -5.05 -16.23 -4.73
N LYS A 24 -5.73 -17.39 -4.67
CA LYS A 24 -7.12 -17.44 -4.20
C LYS A 24 -7.25 -17.40 -2.68
N GLY A 25 -6.21 -17.85 -1.96
CA GLY A 25 -6.18 -17.91 -0.49
C GLY A 25 -6.23 -16.54 0.19
N GLU A 26 -6.51 -16.58 1.50
CA GLU A 26 -6.47 -15.42 2.39
C GLU A 26 -5.12 -15.37 3.13
N LEU A 27 -4.55 -14.17 3.27
CA LEU A 27 -3.31 -13.99 4.01
C LEU A 27 -3.61 -13.97 5.51
N VAL A 28 -2.98 -14.88 6.26
CA VAL A 28 -3.16 -15.02 7.70
C VAL A 28 -1.82 -14.82 8.40
N CYS A 29 -1.81 -13.99 9.45
CA CYS A 29 -0.65 -13.78 10.30
C CYS A 29 -1.11 -13.67 11.76
N CYS A 30 -0.41 -14.32 12.69
CA CYS A 30 -0.81 -14.40 14.10
C CYS A 30 -2.21 -14.98 14.32
N GLY A 31 -2.63 -15.94 13.48
CA GLY A 31 -3.91 -16.64 13.62
C GLY A 31 -5.15 -15.85 13.17
N GLN A 32 -4.97 -14.68 12.54
CA GLN A 32 -6.07 -13.88 12.00
C GLN A 32 -5.78 -13.40 10.57
N PRO A 33 -6.83 -13.09 9.78
CA PRO A 33 -6.67 -12.43 8.48
C PRO A 33 -5.87 -11.13 8.59
N MET A 34 -4.99 -10.89 7.63
CA MET A 34 -4.27 -9.62 7.51
C MET A 34 -5.18 -8.54 6.92
N GLU A 35 -4.97 -7.28 7.33
CA GLU A 35 -5.69 -6.13 6.80
C GLU A 35 -5.10 -5.72 5.44
N LEU A 36 -5.95 -5.53 4.43
CA LEU A 36 -5.57 -4.90 3.17
C LEU A 36 -5.45 -3.38 3.37
N LEU A 37 -4.27 -2.82 3.14
CA LEU A 37 -4.06 -1.38 3.18
C LEU A 37 -4.48 -0.76 1.84
N GLN A 38 -5.76 -0.41 1.73
CA GLN A 38 -6.29 0.27 0.54
C GLN A 38 -5.69 1.68 0.41
N GLU A 39 -5.20 2.01 -0.79
CA GLU A 39 -4.70 3.33 -1.08
C GLU A 39 -5.84 4.35 -1.00
N LYS A 40 -5.58 5.46 -0.32
CA LYS A 40 -6.51 6.59 -0.30
C LYS A 40 -6.20 7.50 -1.48
N THR A 41 -7.14 7.59 -2.40
CA THR A 41 -7.16 8.62 -3.45
C THR A 41 -7.84 9.84 -2.84
N ALA A 42 -7.07 10.75 -2.25
CA ALA A 42 -7.63 11.86 -1.49
C ALA A 42 -8.71 12.61 -2.27
N ASP A 43 -9.87 12.78 -1.64
CA ASP A 43 -10.82 13.83 -1.97
C ASP A 43 -11.24 14.48 -0.66
N VAL A 44 -11.24 15.81 -0.65
CA VAL A 44 -11.40 16.72 0.51
C VAL A 44 -10.16 16.87 1.42
N GLY A 45 -9.32 17.87 1.15
CA GLY A 45 -8.49 18.50 2.19
C GLY A 45 -6.98 18.67 1.97
N LEU A 46 -6.44 18.42 0.75
CA LEU A 46 -4.99 18.52 0.48
C LEU A 46 -4.17 17.70 1.49
N GLU A 47 -4.50 16.42 1.65
CA GLU A 47 -3.81 15.54 2.57
C GLU A 47 -2.32 15.48 2.21
N LYS A 48 -1.45 15.89 3.14
CA LYS A 48 0.01 15.91 2.94
C LYS A 48 0.62 14.52 2.68
N HIS A 49 -0.16 13.44 2.84
CA HIS A 49 0.31 12.05 2.65
C HIS A 49 0.28 11.63 1.18
N VAL A 50 -0.49 12.33 0.33
CA VAL A 50 -0.57 12.01 -1.09
C VAL A 50 0.73 12.41 -1.78
N PRO A 51 1.44 11.47 -2.43
CA PRO A 51 2.67 11.81 -3.13
C PRO A 51 2.40 12.73 -4.32
N VAL A 52 3.23 13.77 -4.47
CA VAL A 52 3.21 14.65 -5.64
C VAL A 52 4.25 14.17 -6.65
N VAL A 53 3.80 13.92 -7.88
CA VAL A 53 4.62 13.38 -8.97
C VAL A 53 5.02 14.51 -9.93
N GLU A 54 6.31 14.65 -10.19
CA GLU A 54 6.90 15.64 -11.10
C GLU A 54 7.79 14.92 -12.14
N THR A 55 7.51 15.10 -13.43
CA THR A 55 8.32 14.48 -14.51
C THR A 55 9.52 15.36 -14.83
N THR A 56 10.70 14.76 -14.99
CA THR A 56 11.95 15.43 -15.37
C THR A 56 12.54 14.81 -16.63
N ASP A 57 13.52 15.48 -17.21
CA ASP A 57 14.34 15.02 -18.35
C ASP A 57 15.04 13.67 -18.10
N ARG A 58 15.29 13.31 -16.82
CA ARG A 58 15.97 12.07 -16.42
C ARG A 58 15.07 11.04 -15.73
N GLY A 59 13.78 11.31 -15.56
CA GLY A 59 12.85 10.36 -14.92
C GLY A 59 11.69 11.01 -14.17
N ILE A 60 11.28 10.38 -13.07
CA ILE A 60 10.12 10.81 -12.26
C ILE A 60 10.60 11.14 -10.84
N LYS A 61 10.30 12.35 -10.38
CA LYS A 61 10.54 12.80 -9.00
C LYS A 61 9.24 12.68 -8.21
N VAL A 62 9.22 11.80 -7.21
CA VAL A 62 8.10 11.63 -6.29
C VAL A 62 8.43 12.36 -4.98
N LYS A 63 7.63 13.35 -4.61
CA LYS A 63 7.73 14.05 -3.32
C LYS A 63 6.69 13.45 -2.37
N GLY A 64 7.15 12.78 -1.31
CA GLY A 64 6.28 12.27 -0.23
C GLY A 64 6.11 13.27 0.92
N TRP A 65 5.38 12.86 1.96
CA TRP A 65 5.31 13.58 3.24
C TRP A 65 6.69 13.54 3.94
N ARG A 66 7.15 14.67 4.50
CA ARG A 66 8.19 14.70 5.55
C ARG A 66 7.61 15.28 6.85
#